data_AF-A0A821TSE0-F1
#
_entry.id   AF-A0A821TSE0-F1
#
_cell.length_a   1.000
_cell.length_b   1.000
_cell.length_c   1.000
_cell.angle_alpha   90.00
_cell.angle_beta   90.00
_cell.angle_gamma   90.00
#
_symmetry.space_group_name_H-M   'P 1'
#
loop_
_entity.id
_entity.type
_entity.pdbx_description
1 polymer ?
#
loop_
_entity_poly.entity_id
_entity_poly.type
_entity_poly.pdbx_seq_one_letter_code
_entity_poly.pdbx_strand_id
1 'polypeptide(L)'
;MTRQNHIQLTDFETTAFIPLWDMCNHEQGKISTDFNKEKNRGESYAKRDFKPGEQVFIFYGPRPNEDLFVHNGFVYPNNDYDYLTLTMGVSSSDPLRGLKMSLLTKLGLNYVTQYRLYKKGKIIMPELLAFIRIFNMNKDELEKWSQSGLPSDLVSSEESSAKEVGRDIDARAYKYLLTRCNILISAYKKFEVKDAESLNRKNIKLLKECEVQILEDAIEYINTKLEQFKPIA
;
A
#
# COMPACT_ATOMS: atom_id res chain seq x y z
N MET A 1 15.40 -18.16 1.16
CA MET A 1 14.53 -17.02 0.81
C MET A 1 15.30 -15.72 0.55
N THR A 2 16.24 -15.27 1.39
CA THR A 2 16.87 -13.93 1.31
C THR A 2 17.64 -13.58 0.02
N ARG A 3 18.14 -14.57 -0.74
CA ARG A 3 18.98 -14.39 -1.94
C ARG A 3 18.46 -15.12 -3.19
N GLN A 4 17.24 -15.65 -3.14
CA GLN A 4 16.66 -16.39 -4.26
C GLN A 4 16.15 -15.41 -5.33
N ASN A 5 16.36 -15.72 -6.60
CA ASN A 5 15.92 -14.90 -7.72
C ASN A 5 15.10 -15.75 -8.70
N HIS A 6 14.02 -15.18 -9.21
CA HIS A 6 13.28 -15.77 -10.33
C HIS A 6 13.96 -15.34 -11.61
N ILE A 7 14.38 -16.30 -12.43
CA ILE A 7 15.07 -16.06 -13.70
C ILE A 7 14.24 -16.72 -14.80
N GLN A 8 13.96 -15.93 -15.83
CA GLN A 8 13.42 -16.45 -17.08
C GLN A 8 14.57 -16.95 -17.95
N LEU A 9 14.77 -18.27 -17.99
CA LEU A 9 15.65 -18.91 -18.97
C LEU A 9 14.92 -19.03 -20.32
N THR A 10 15.63 -19.50 -21.34
CA THR A 10 15.10 -19.60 -22.71
C THR A 10 13.79 -20.40 -22.77
N ASP A 11 13.72 -21.52 -22.03
CA ASP A 11 12.63 -22.50 -22.18
C ASP A 11 11.72 -22.61 -20.95
N PHE A 12 12.13 -22.06 -19.80
CA PHE A 12 11.36 -22.13 -18.56
C PHE A 12 11.77 -21.04 -17.56
N GLU A 13 10.87 -20.75 -16.62
CA GLU A 13 11.19 -19.96 -15.43
C GLU A 13 11.73 -20.87 -14.32
N THR A 14 12.74 -20.40 -13.60
CA THR A 14 13.29 -21.12 -12.45
C THR A 14 13.74 -20.17 -11.35
N THR A 15 13.92 -20.72 -10.16
CA THR A 15 14.52 -20.02 -9.03
C THR A 15 15.99 -20.39 -8.93
N ALA A 16 16.86 -19.38 -8.83
CA ALA A 16 18.31 -19.59 -8.72
C ALA A 16 18.96 -18.67 -7.69
N PHE A 17 20.13 -19.11 -7.20
CA PHE A 17 21.10 -18.26 -6.52
C PHE A 17 22.11 -17.76 -7.56
N ILE A 18 22.44 -16.47 -7.51
CA ILE A 18 23.34 -15.83 -8.47
C ILE A 18 24.59 -15.39 -7.71
N PRO A 19 25.64 -16.23 -7.65
CA PRO A 19 26.85 -15.92 -6.88
C PRO A 19 27.46 -14.57 -7.29
N LEU A 20 28.20 -13.96 -6.36
CA LEU A 20 28.85 -12.66 -6.49
C LEU A 20 27.85 -11.50 -6.56
N TRP A 21 26.93 -11.50 -7.51
CA TRP A 21 25.91 -10.46 -7.63
C TRP A 21 25.02 -10.39 -6.37
N ASP A 22 24.68 -11.55 -5.81
CA ASP A 22 23.89 -11.65 -4.59
C ASP A 22 24.63 -11.20 -3.33
N MET A 23 25.86 -10.69 -3.41
CA MET A 23 26.54 -10.00 -2.31
C MET A 23 26.18 -8.51 -2.24
N CYS A 24 25.64 -7.92 -3.30
CA CYS A 24 25.23 -6.52 -3.30
C CYS A 24 24.07 -6.30 -2.31
N ASN A 25 24.12 -5.18 -1.58
CA ASN A 25 23.06 -4.77 -0.65
C ASN A 25 22.00 -3.91 -1.34
N HIS A 26 20.86 -3.74 -0.66
CA HIS A 26 19.73 -2.97 -1.15
C HIS A 26 19.94 -1.45 -1.01
N GLU A 27 19.63 -0.71 -2.08
CA GLU A 27 19.40 0.74 -2.06
C GLU A 27 18.22 1.10 -2.97
N GLN A 28 17.33 1.96 -2.47
CA GLN A 28 16.15 2.46 -3.19
C GLN A 28 16.50 2.94 -4.60
N GLY A 29 15.72 2.54 -5.61
CA GLY A 29 15.96 2.95 -6.99
C GLY A 29 15.11 2.19 -8.01
N LYS A 30 15.69 1.93 -9.17
CA LYS A 30 15.08 1.13 -10.25
C LYS A 30 15.87 -0.16 -10.42
N ILE A 31 15.21 -1.22 -10.86
CA ILE A 31 15.86 -2.48 -11.20
C ILE A 31 16.82 -2.21 -12.37
N SER A 32 18.07 -2.61 -12.20
CA SER A 32 19.14 -2.44 -13.19
C SER A 32 19.86 -3.76 -13.48
N THR A 33 19.22 -4.88 -13.15
CA THR A 33 19.72 -6.24 -13.39
C THR A 33 18.73 -6.97 -14.29
N ASP A 34 19.23 -7.66 -15.30
CA ASP A 34 18.44 -8.47 -16.21
C ASP A 34 19.23 -9.70 -16.67
N PHE A 35 18.56 -10.66 -17.32
CA PHE A 35 19.18 -11.83 -17.91
C PHE A 35 19.33 -11.65 -19.43
N ASN A 36 20.58 -11.61 -19.89
CA ASN A 36 20.89 -11.55 -21.32
C ASN A 36 20.80 -12.96 -21.91
N LYS A 37 19.72 -13.22 -22.66
CA LYS A 37 19.44 -14.53 -23.28
C LYS A 37 20.46 -14.91 -24.35
N GLU A 38 20.90 -13.96 -25.18
CA GLU A 38 21.87 -14.22 -26.25
C GLU A 38 23.23 -14.65 -25.71
N LYS A 39 23.67 -14.06 -24.60
CA LYS A 39 24.93 -14.36 -23.94
C LYS A 39 24.81 -15.39 -22.81
N ASN A 40 23.59 -15.85 -22.54
CA ASN A 40 23.23 -16.78 -21.47
C ASN A 40 23.84 -16.39 -20.10
N ARG A 41 23.66 -15.13 -19.68
CA ARG A 41 24.23 -14.61 -18.41
C ARG A 41 23.39 -13.50 -17.79
N GLY A 42 23.50 -13.33 -16.47
CA GLY A 42 23.00 -12.14 -15.78
C GLY A 42 23.88 -10.91 -16.08
N GLU A 43 23.24 -9.77 -16.35
CA GLU A 43 23.90 -8.48 -16.54
C GLU A 43 23.33 -7.49 -15.52
N SER A 44 24.21 -6.86 -14.74
CA SER A 44 23.83 -5.84 -13.76
C SER A 44 24.55 -4.54 -14.09
N TYR A 45 23.76 -3.50 -14.32
CA TYR A 45 24.22 -2.16 -14.63
C TYR A 45 24.21 -1.32 -13.34
N ALA A 46 25.19 -0.42 -13.22
CA ALA A 46 25.24 0.49 -12.08
C ALA A 46 23.99 1.40 -12.08
N LYS A 47 23.24 1.41 -10.96
CA LYS A 47 22.03 2.23 -10.83
C LYS A 47 22.30 3.74 -10.73
N ARG A 48 23.55 4.10 -10.42
CA ARG A 48 24.11 5.44 -10.30
C ARG A 48 25.63 5.34 -10.34
N ASP A 49 26.30 6.47 -10.38
CA ASP A 49 27.76 6.51 -10.23
C ASP A 49 28.16 6.10 -8.80
N PHE A 50 29.22 5.28 -8.71
CA PHE A 50 29.87 4.87 -7.47
C PHE A 50 31.32 5.32 -7.48
N LYS A 51 31.78 5.96 -6.40
CA LYS A 51 33.17 6.40 -6.27
C LYS A 51 34.09 5.22 -5.89
N PRO A 52 35.39 5.26 -6.22
CA PRO A 52 36.34 4.28 -5.69
C PRO A 52 36.28 4.21 -4.15
N GLY A 53 36.15 3.00 -3.62
CA GLY A 53 35.98 2.75 -2.18
C GLY A 53 34.54 2.83 -1.66
N GLU A 54 33.57 3.22 -2.49
CA GLU A 54 32.16 3.20 -2.16
C GLU A 54 31.57 1.79 -2.29
N GLN A 55 30.61 1.45 -1.42
CA GLN A 55 29.86 0.21 -1.53
C GLN A 55 28.94 0.24 -2.76
N VAL A 56 28.95 -0.84 -3.54
CA VAL A 56 28.04 -1.03 -4.67
C VAL A 56 26.70 -1.58 -4.17
N PHE A 57 25.62 -0.87 -4.50
CA PHE A 57 24.27 -1.26 -4.16
C PHE A 57 23.44 -1.58 -5.40
N ILE A 58 22.43 -2.43 -5.21
CA ILE A 58 21.39 -2.73 -6.20
C ILE A 58 20.01 -2.46 -5.61
N PHE A 59 18.99 -2.36 -6.46
CA PHE A 59 17.61 -2.27 -6.00
C PHE A 59 16.95 -3.66 -6.09
N TYR A 60 16.58 -4.24 -4.95
CA TYR A 60 15.96 -5.58 -4.88
C TYR A 60 14.54 -5.67 -5.45
N GLY A 61 13.96 -4.52 -5.82
CA GLY A 61 12.58 -4.42 -6.28
C GLY A 61 11.66 -3.68 -5.30
N PRO A 62 10.45 -3.31 -5.76
CA PRO A 62 9.49 -2.50 -5.01
C PRO A 62 8.77 -3.33 -3.94
N ARG A 63 9.50 -3.68 -2.88
CA ARG A 63 9.02 -4.52 -1.77
C ARG A 63 8.71 -3.67 -0.56
N PRO A 64 7.57 -3.86 0.13
CA PRO A 64 7.29 -3.18 1.39
C PRO A 64 8.21 -3.68 2.51
N ASN A 65 8.27 -2.94 3.62
CA ASN A 65 9.11 -3.32 4.75
C ASN A 65 8.65 -4.61 5.45
N GLU A 66 7.35 -4.95 5.39
CA GLU A 66 6.87 -6.26 5.88
C GLU A 66 7.58 -7.41 5.15
N ASP A 67 7.71 -7.31 3.82
CA ASP A 67 8.38 -8.31 2.99
C ASP A 67 9.89 -8.29 3.19
N LEU A 68 10.51 -7.10 3.21
CA LEU A 68 11.96 -6.99 3.43
C LEU A 68 12.35 -7.54 4.81
N PHE A 69 11.53 -7.33 5.83
CA PHE A 69 11.79 -7.84 7.16
C PHE A 69 11.68 -9.37 7.21
N VAL A 70 10.54 -9.91 6.76
CA VAL A 70 10.27 -11.35 6.81
C VAL A 70 11.18 -12.13 5.87
N HIS A 71 11.40 -11.62 4.64
CA HIS A 71 12.07 -12.35 3.58
C HIS A 71 13.54 -11.99 3.36
N ASN A 72 13.98 -10.80 3.77
CA ASN A 72 15.37 -10.34 3.62
C ASN A 72 16.06 -10.01 4.95
N GLY A 73 15.34 -10.02 6.07
CA GLY A 73 15.90 -9.86 7.42
C GLY A 73 16.26 -8.42 7.80
N PHE A 74 15.75 -7.40 7.09
CA PHE A 74 16.02 -6.00 7.38
C PHE A 74 14.81 -5.10 7.15
N VAL A 75 14.84 -3.88 7.71
CA VAL A 75 13.84 -2.84 7.48
C VAL A 75 14.54 -1.62 6.87
N TYR A 76 13.91 -0.97 5.90
CA TYR A 76 14.43 0.20 5.20
C TYR A 76 13.61 1.46 5.57
N PRO A 77 14.13 2.36 6.43
CA PRO A 77 13.37 3.47 7.03
C PRO A 77 12.67 4.42 6.05
N ASN A 78 13.20 4.58 4.83
CA ASN A 78 12.72 5.51 3.81
C ASN A 78 12.32 4.76 2.53
N ASN A 79 11.57 3.68 2.68
CA ASN A 79 11.14 2.86 1.56
C ASN A 79 9.94 3.50 0.85
N ASP A 80 10.16 4.02 -0.37
CA ASP A 80 9.08 4.64 -1.14
C ASP A 80 7.99 3.64 -1.55
N TYR A 81 8.27 2.33 -1.50
CA TYR A 81 7.36 1.24 -1.85
C TYR A 81 6.67 0.63 -0.62
N ASP A 82 6.86 1.22 0.56
CA ASP A 82 6.22 0.74 1.77
C ASP A 82 4.72 1.04 1.80
N TYR A 83 3.98 0.14 2.44
CA TYR A 83 2.55 0.31 2.66
C TYR A 83 2.10 -0.41 3.93
N LEU A 84 0.98 0.03 4.49
CA LEU A 84 0.30 -0.65 5.59
C LEU A 84 -0.97 -1.31 5.10
N THR A 85 -1.13 -2.60 5.39
CA THR A 85 -2.31 -3.38 5.02
C THR A 85 -3.49 -3.13 5.99
N LEU A 86 -4.65 -2.77 5.43
CA LEU A 86 -5.92 -2.59 6.13
C LEU A 86 -6.88 -3.71 5.77
N THR A 87 -7.25 -4.54 6.75
CA THR A 87 -8.35 -5.50 6.56
C THR A 87 -9.69 -4.80 6.77
N MET A 88 -10.57 -4.87 5.77
CA MET A 88 -11.91 -4.29 5.81
C MET A 88 -12.94 -5.25 5.23
N GLY A 89 -14.18 -5.11 5.69
CA GLY A 89 -15.29 -5.87 5.16
C GLY A 89 -16.64 -5.35 5.58
N VAL A 90 -17.65 -5.59 4.77
CA VAL A 90 -19.05 -5.32 5.11
C VAL A 90 -19.50 -6.36 6.15
N SER A 91 -20.05 -5.91 7.28
CA SER A 91 -20.50 -6.79 8.37
C SER A 91 -21.66 -7.69 7.94
N SER A 92 -21.76 -8.91 8.47
CA SER A 92 -22.92 -9.80 8.25
C SER A 92 -24.20 -9.25 8.87
N SER A 93 -24.07 -8.42 9.90
CA SER A 93 -25.17 -7.75 10.60
C SER A 93 -25.61 -6.43 9.96
N ASP A 94 -24.94 -5.94 8.91
CA ASP A 94 -25.30 -4.69 8.25
C ASP A 94 -26.64 -4.85 7.49
N PRO A 95 -27.70 -4.10 7.82
CA PRO A 95 -28.99 -4.20 7.12
C PRO A 95 -28.91 -3.88 5.63
N LEU A 96 -27.92 -3.10 5.20
CA LEU A 96 -27.68 -2.70 3.82
C LEU A 96 -26.61 -3.58 3.14
N ARG A 97 -26.20 -4.69 3.78
CA ARG A 97 -25.16 -5.60 3.28
C ARG A 97 -25.39 -6.01 1.83
N GLY A 98 -26.61 -6.41 1.48
CA GLY A 98 -26.95 -6.88 0.13
C GLY A 98 -26.69 -5.82 -0.94
N LEU A 99 -27.12 -4.58 -0.69
CA LEU A 99 -26.91 -3.45 -1.61
C LEU A 99 -25.43 -3.08 -1.73
N LYS A 100 -24.70 -2.99 -0.61
CA LYS A 100 -23.26 -2.70 -0.61
C LYS A 100 -22.47 -3.77 -1.35
N MET A 101 -22.76 -5.05 -1.11
CA MET A 101 -22.09 -6.17 -1.79
C MET A 101 -22.37 -6.17 -3.29
N SER A 102 -23.61 -5.94 -3.69
CA SER A 102 -23.99 -5.84 -5.11
C SER A 102 -23.20 -4.73 -5.82
N LEU A 103 -23.17 -3.54 -5.22
CA LEU A 103 -22.49 -2.38 -5.80
C LEU A 103 -20.97 -2.56 -5.86
N LEU A 104 -20.35 -3.15 -4.83
CA LEU A 104 -18.93 -3.52 -4.85
C LEU A 104 -18.61 -4.53 -5.95
N THR A 105 -19.44 -5.58 -6.07
CA THR A 105 -19.26 -6.63 -7.08
C THR A 105 -19.36 -6.06 -8.50
N LYS A 106 -20.26 -5.09 -8.72
CA LYS A 106 -20.41 -4.37 -9.99
C LYS A 106 -19.14 -3.62 -10.41
N LEU A 107 -18.33 -3.19 -9.44
CA LEU A 107 -17.03 -2.54 -9.65
C LEU A 107 -15.86 -3.54 -9.69
N GLY A 108 -16.13 -4.86 -9.63
CA GLY A 108 -15.09 -5.88 -9.54
C GLY A 108 -14.37 -5.91 -8.18
N LEU A 109 -14.97 -5.32 -7.14
CA LEU A 109 -14.39 -5.23 -5.80
C LEU A 109 -14.93 -6.32 -4.87
N ASN A 110 -14.05 -6.87 -4.05
CA ASN A 110 -14.41 -7.79 -2.99
C ASN A 110 -15.00 -7.05 -1.78
N TYR A 111 -16.00 -7.65 -1.12
CA TYR A 111 -16.69 -7.08 0.04
C TYR A 111 -16.05 -7.44 1.38
N VAL A 112 -15.08 -8.36 1.41
CA VAL A 112 -14.12 -8.59 2.49
C VAL A 112 -12.76 -8.73 1.82
N THR A 113 -11.85 -7.80 2.09
CA THR A 113 -10.53 -7.80 1.44
C THR A 113 -9.51 -6.98 2.23
N GLN A 114 -8.26 -7.07 1.79
CA GLN A 114 -7.16 -6.26 2.24
C GLN A 114 -6.96 -5.08 1.28
N TYR A 115 -6.94 -3.88 1.85
CA TYR A 115 -6.55 -2.65 1.17
C TYR A 115 -5.20 -2.16 1.72
N ARG A 116 -4.62 -1.14 1.10
CA ARG A 116 -3.30 -0.61 1.47
C ARG A 116 -3.34 0.90 1.63
N LEU A 117 -2.62 1.40 2.63
CA LEU A 117 -2.21 2.80 2.75
C LEU A 117 -0.75 2.89 2.35
N TYR A 118 -0.43 3.68 1.33
CA TYR A 118 0.92 3.77 0.79
C TYR A 118 1.70 4.90 1.42
N LYS A 119 2.99 4.68 1.69
CA LYS A 119 3.92 5.68 2.23
C LYS A 119 4.11 6.87 1.28
N LYS A 120 4.16 6.61 -0.03
CA LYS A 120 4.44 7.62 -1.06
C LYS A 120 3.55 7.44 -2.28
N GLY A 121 3.35 8.53 -3.02
CA GLY A 121 2.49 8.55 -4.19
C GLY A 121 1.02 8.66 -3.79
N LYS A 122 0.17 7.80 -4.37
CA LYS A 122 -1.26 7.82 -4.09
C LYS A 122 -1.54 7.07 -2.78
N ILE A 123 -1.58 7.82 -1.66
CA ILE A 123 -1.79 7.27 -0.30
C ILE A 123 -3.03 6.37 -0.23
N ILE A 124 -4.14 6.80 -0.83
CA ILE A 124 -5.41 6.07 -0.90
C ILE A 124 -5.68 5.68 -2.34
N MET A 125 -5.66 4.38 -2.63
CA MET A 125 -5.91 3.85 -3.97
C MET A 125 -7.41 3.93 -4.35
N PRO A 126 -7.72 3.99 -5.67
CA PRO A 126 -9.08 4.09 -6.18
C PRO A 126 -10.06 3.07 -5.59
N GLU A 127 -9.60 1.84 -5.41
CA GLU A 127 -10.40 0.71 -4.90
C GLU A 127 -10.74 0.89 -3.43
N LEU A 128 -9.78 1.40 -2.64
CA LEU A 128 -10.01 1.74 -1.25
C LEU A 128 -11.04 2.87 -1.15
N LEU A 129 -10.88 3.93 -1.97
CA LEU A 129 -11.80 5.06 -2.01
C LEU A 129 -13.24 4.63 -2.34
N ALA A 130 -13.42 3.82 -3.38
CA ALA A 130 -14.72 3.26 -3.74
C ALA A 130 -15.33 2.45 -2.61
N PHE A 131 -14.52 1.60 -1.96
CA PHE A 131 -14.98 0.81 -0.83
C PHE A 131 -15.47 1.68 0.32
N ILE A 132 -14.69 2.66 0.77
CA ILE A 132 -15.10 3.52 1.89
C ILE A 132 -16.28 4.43 1.55
N ARG A 133 -16.47 4.81 0.28
CA ARG A 133 -17.67 5.51 -0.20
C ARG A 133 -18.90 4.62 -0.02
N ILE A 134 -18.90 3.44 -0.65
CA ILE A 134 -20.02 2.49 -0.61
C ILE A 134 -20.32 2.03 0.82
N PHE A 135 -19.26 1.81 1.62
CA PHE A 135 -19.39 1.39 3.01
C PHE A 135 -20.18 2.41 3.86
N ASN A 136 -20.09 3.71 3.56
CA ASN A 136 -20.69 4.80 4.31
C ASN A 136 -21.92 5.43 3.63
N MET A 137 -22.44 4.83 2.56
CA MET A 137 -23.68 5.27 1.92
C MET A 137 -24.91 4.89 2.73
N ASN A 138 -25.94 5.73 2.65
CA ASN A 138 -27.29 5.40 3.11
C ASN A 138 -28.06 4.58 2.06
N LYS A 139 -29.30 4.19 2.39
CA LYS A 139 -30.13 3.35 1.51
C LYS A 139 -30.42 4.03 0.15
N ASP A 140 -30.84 5.29 0.17
CA ASP A 140 -31.25 6.03 -1.04
C ASP A 140 -30.05 6.23 -1.98
N GLU A 141 -28.88 6.51 -1.43
CA GLU A 141 -27.62 6.62 -2.18
C GLU A 141 -27.23 5.30 -2.82
N LEU A 142 -27.31 4.19 -2.07
CA LEU A 142 -27.04 2.85 -2.61
C LEU A 142 -28.01 2.49 -3.73
N GLU A 143 -29.28 2.83 -3.59
CA GLU A 143 -30.30 2.59 -4.62
C GLU A 143 -30.03 3.45 -5.87
N LYS A 144 -29.71 4.74 -5.72
CA LYS A 144 -29.26 5.62 -6.84
C LYS A 144 -28.10 4.98 -7.61
N TRP A 145 -27.04 4.59 -6.89
CA TRP A 145 -25.83 4.05 -7.50
C TRP A 145 -25.99 2.62 -8.04
N SER A 146 -26.97 1.86 -7.55
CA SER A 146 -27.26 0.53 -8.07
C SER A 146 -27.96 0.57 -9.42
N GLN A 147 -28.78 1.60 -9.66
CA GLN A 147 -29.54 1.80 -10.91
C GLN A 147 -28.70 2.31 -12.08
N SER A 148 -27.56 2.96 -11.82
CA SER A 148 -26.65 3.40 -12.87
C SER A 148 -26.03 2.20 -13.61
N GLY A 149 -25.41 2.42 -14.78
CA GLY A 149 -24.67 1.37 -15.49
C GLY A 149 -23.43 0.91 -14.70
N LEU A 150 -22.23 1.24 -15.18
CA LEU A 150 -21.00 1.05 -14.40
C LEU A 150 -20.73 2.33 -13.58
N PRO A 151 -20.72 2.29 -12.24
CA PRO A 151 -20.58 3.49 -11.42
C PRO A 151 -19.09 3.90 -11.24
N SER A 152 -18.41 4.18 -12.36
CA SER A 152 -16.96 4.46 -12.39
C SER A 152 -16.54 5.68 -11.56
N ASP A 153 -17.43 6.65 -11.37
CA ASP A 153 -17.17 7.82 -10.54
C ASP A 153 -16.87 7.48 -9.07
N LEU A 154 -17.39 6.35 -8.56
CA LEU A 154 -17.10 5.89 -7.21
C LEU A 154 -15.63 5.52 -7.02
N VAL A 155 -14.93 5.14 -8.08
CA VAL A 155 -13.52 4.71 -8.06
C VAL A 155 -12.58 5.90 -8.30
N SER A 156 -13.04 6.90 -9.05
CA SER A 156 -12.21 8.05 -9.42
C SER A 156 -12.13 9.12 -8.32
N SER A 157 -10.95 9.72 -8.21
CA SER A 157 -10.68 10.88 -7.35
C SER A 157 -10.62 12.19 -8.14
N GLU A 158 -10.99 12.18 -9.42
CA GLU A 158 -11.06 13.38 -10.26
C GLU A 158 -12.20 14.30 -9.83
N GLU A 159 -12.07 15.60 -10.15
CA GLU A 159 -13.04 16.61 -9.71
C GLU A 159 -14.45 16.38 -10.28
N SER A 160 -14.55 15.93 -11.54
CA SER A 160 -15.81 15.57 -12.19
C SER A 160 -16.53 14.45 -11.43
N SER A 161 -15.81 13.36 -11.13
CA SER A 161 -16.34 12.23 -10.38
C SER A 161 -16.68 12.60 -8.94
N ALA A 162 -15.84 13.40 -8.27
CA ALA A 162 -16.12 13.87 -6.91
C ALA A 162 -17.42 14.72 -6.84
N LYS A 163 -17.71 15.51 -7.89
CA LYS A 163 -18.98 16.26 -8.00
C LYS A 163 -20.18 15.32 -8.14
N GLU A 164 -20.09 14.27 -8.95
CA GLU A 164 -21.18 13.30 -9.12
C GLU A 164 -21.42 12.43 -7.87
N VAL A 165 -20.35 12.03 -7.18
CA VAL A 165 -20.43 11.30 -5.91
C VAL A 165 -21.07 12.17 -4.82
N GLY A 166 -20.69 13.44 -4.76
CA GLY A 166 -21.24 14.39 -3.80
C GLY A 166 -20.42 14.48 -2.51
N ARG A 167 -20.32 15.70 -2.00
CA ARG A 167 -19.45 16.08 -0.87
C ARG A 167 -19.77 15.31 0.43
N ASP A 168 -21.04 14.99 0.66
CA ASP A 168 -21.49 14.33 1.88
C ASP A 168 -21.04 12.86 1.97
N ILE A 169 -21.11 12.12 0.85
CA ILE A 169 -20.59 10.75 0.75
C ILE A 169 -19.08 10.74 0.98
N ASP A 170 -18.35 11.64 0.32
CA ASP A 170 -16.90 11.73 0.49
C ASP A 170 -16.52 12.13 1.92
N ALA A 171 -17.21 13.10 2.53
CA ALA A 171 -16.95 13.50 3.91
C ALA A 171 -17.13 12.34 4.90
N ARG A 172 -18.22 11.54 4.76
CA ARG A 172 -18.42 10.34 5.59
C ARG A 172 -17.34 9.29 5.35
N ALA A 173 -16.97 9.05 4.09
CA ALA A 173 -15.95 8.08 3.72
C ALA A 173 -14.58 8.43 4.34
N TYR A 174 -14.12 9.68 4.18
CA TYR A 174 -12.86 10.13 4.77
C TYR A 174 -12.91 10.16 6.30
N LYS A 175 -14.03 10.56 6.90
CA LYS A 175 -14.20 10.54 8.36
C LYS A 175 -14.11 9.12 8.92
N TYR A 176 -14.73 8.15 8.25
CA TYR A 176 -14.61 6.73 8.61
C TYR A 176 -13.15 6.26 8.56
N LEU A 177 -12.43 6.55 7.48
CA LEU A 177 -11.04 6.16 7.35
C LEU A 177 -10.15 6.85 8.40
N LEU A 178 -10.38 8.13 8.70
CA LEU A 178 -9.70 8.86 9.76
C LEU A 178 -9.90 8.17 11.12
N THR A 179 -11.14 7.83 11.48
CA THR A 179 -11.44 7.11 12.72
C THR A 179 -10.69 5.77 12.75
N ARG A 180 -10.67 5.04 11.64
CA ARG A 180 -9.96 3.75 11.54
C ARG A 180 -8.45 3.91 11.76
N CYS A 181 -7.82 4.88 11.10
CA CYS A 181 -6.39 5.19 11.28
C CYS A 181 -6.07 5.60 12.72
N ASN A 182 -6.92 6.42 13.35
CA ASN A 182 -6.75 6.84 14.75
C ASN A 182 -6.84 5.68 15.75
N ILE A 183 -7.72 4.70 15.50
CA ILE A 183 -7.79 3.48 16.31
C ILE A 183 -6.50 2.67 16.16
N LEU A 184 -6.03 2.50 14.91
CA LEU A 184 -4.81 1.74 14.62
C LEU A 184 -3.59 2.38 15.27
N ILE A 185 -3.34 3.68 15.05
CA ILE A 185 -2.17 4.37 15.61
C ILE A 185 -2.18 4.34 17.15
N SER A 186 -3.36 4.41 17.77
CA SER A 186 -3.49 4.28 19.23
C SER A 186 -3.14 2.87 19.73
N ALA A 187 -3.39 1.83 18.93
CA ALA A 187 -2.94 0.47 19.26
C ALA A 187 -1.41 0.34 19.19
N TYR A 188 -0.75 1.03 18.26
CA TYR A 188 0.72 1.08 18.18
C TYR A 188 1.35 1.77 19.39
N LYS A 189 0.75 2.86 19.90
CA LYS A 189 1.27 3.58 21.10
C LYS A 189 1.31 2.72 22.37
N LYS A 190 0.57 1.62 22.41
CA LYS A 190 0.60 0.65 23.53
C LYS A 190 1.77 -0.34 23.40
N PHE A 191 2.45 -0.36 22.26
CA PHE A 191 3.52 -1.30 21.96
C PHE A 191 4.87 -0.62 22.20
N GLU A 192 5.42 -0.79 23.39
CA GLU A 192 6.81 -0.45 23.68
C GLU A 192 7.70 -1.69 23.47
N VAL A 193 8.69 -1.57 22.59
CA VAL A 193 9.76 -2.58 22.49
C VAL A 193 10.75 -2.35 23.63
N LYS A 194 10.55 -3.06 24.74
CA LYS A 194 11.54 -3.13 25.84
C LYS A 194 12.80 -3.84 25.35
N ASP A 195 13.96 -3.32 25.72
CA ASP A 195 15.29 -3.91 25.48
C ASP A 195 15.56 -4.30 24.02
N ALA A 196 15.71 -3.30 23.15
CA ALA A 196 16.06 -3.47 21.74
C ALA A 196 17.57 -3.74 21.52
N GLU A 197 18.13 -4.69 22.26
CA GLU A 197 19.58 -4.98 22.19
C GLU A 197 19.95 -5.78 20.94
N SER A 198 19.13 -6.78 20.58
CA SER A 198 19.37 -7.60 19.38
C SER A 198 18.99 -6.90 18.09
N LEU A 199 19.69 -7.22 16.99
CA LEU A 199 19.38 -6.69 15.65
C LEU A 199 17.91 -6.96 15.25
N ASN A 200 17.38 -8.14 15.57
CA ASN A 200 15.99 -8.47 15.28
C ASN A 200 15.00 -7.58 16.04
N ARG A 201 15.27 -7.27 17.32
CA ARG A 201 14.43 -6.34 18.09
C ARG A 201 14.52 -4.91 17.54
N LYS A 202 15.71 -4.48 17.09
CA LYS A 202 15.89 -3.18 16.42
C LYS A 202 15.08 -3.10 15.13
N ASN A 203 15.12 -4.15 14.30
CA ASN A 203 14.32 -4.22 13.08
C ASN A 203 12.82 -4.26 13.37
N ILE A 204 12.36 -5.01 14.38
CA ILE A 204 10.94 -4.98 14.79
C ILE A 204 10.52 -3.57 15.19
N LYS A 205 11.32 -2.89 16.02
CA LYS A 205 11.04 -1.51 16.42
C LYS A 205 10.96 -0.59 15.21
N LEU A 206 11.94 -0.68 14.31
CA LEU A 206 11.99 0.14 13.10
C LEU A 206 10.82 -0.13 12.15
N LEU A 207 10.40 -1.40 12.00
CA LEU A 207 9.22 -1.76 11.22
C LEU A 207 7.97 -1.06 11.78
N LYS A 208 7.81 -1.09 13.10
CA LYS A 208 6.69 -0.42 13.79
C LYS A 208 6.74 1.09 13.64
N GLU A 209 7.92 1.71 13.72
CA GLU A 209 8.10 3.14 13.46
C GLU A 209 7.70 3.50 12.01
N CYS A 210 8.06 2.67 11.02
CA CYS A 210 7.65 2.86 9.63
C CYS A 210 6.13 2.74 9.44
N GLU A 211 5.50 1.73 10.04
CA GLU A 211 4.04 1.53 10.01
C GLU A 211 3.28 2.70 10.65
N VAL A 212 3.80 3.25 11.76
CA VAL A 212 3.24 4.46 12.41
C VAL A 212 3.37 5.67 11.50
N GLN A 213 4.53 5.86 10.87
CA GLN A 213 4.72 6.99 9.95
C GLN A 213 3.72 6.93 8.77
N ILE A 214 3.45 5.74 8.22
CA ILE A 214 2.43 5.58 7.16
C ILE A 214 1.04 6.00 7.65
N LEU A 215 0.69 5.67 8.91
CA LEU A 215 -0.58 6.09 9.50
C LEU A 215 -0.64 7.60 9.72
N GLU A 216 0.44 8.22 10.19
CA GLU A 216 0.52 9.67 10.41
C GLU A 216 0.36 10.44 9.09
N ASP A 217 1.10 10.04 8.05
CA ASP A 217 0.99 10.64 6.71
C ASP A 217 -0.43 10.47 6.14
N ALA A 218 -1.05 9.30 6.34
CA ALA A 218 -2.41 9.06 5.91
C ALA A 218 -3.43 9.92 6.67
N ILE A 219 -3.25 10.09 7.99
CA ILE A 219 -4.10 10.96 8.82
C ILE A 219 -3.98 12.41 8.36
N GLU A 220 -2.77 12.90 8.12
CA GLU A 220 -2.53 14.25 7.59
C GLU A 220 -3.25 14.45 6.26
N TYR A 221 -3.04 13.53 5.31
CA TYR A 221 -3.71 13.57 4.01
C TYR A 221 -5.24 13.60 4.12
N ILE A 222 -5.81 12.73 4.96
CA ILE A 222 -7.26 12.64 5.16
C ILE A 222 -7.79 13.93 5.78
N ASN A 223 -7.09 14.52 6.74
CA ASN A 223 -7.48 15.80 7.33
C ASN A 223 -7.49 16.91 6.28
N THR A 224 -6.46 17.01 5.42
CA THR A 224 -6.44 17.97 4.30
C THR A 224 -7.64 17.80 3.37
N LYS A 225 -8.07 16.55 3.10
CA LYS A 225 -9.29 16.28 2.33
C LYS A 225 -10.55 16.72 3.07
N LEU A 226 -10.64 16.46 4.37
CA LEU A 226 -11.80 16.84 5.19
C LEU A 226 -11.97 18.36 5.30
N GLU A 227 -10.90 19.14 5.34
CA GLU A 227 -10.97 20.61 5.32
C GLU A 227 -11.72 21.13 4.08
N GLN A 228 -11.61 20.46 2.93
CA GLN A 228 -12.30 20.84 1.69
C GLN A 228 -13.82 20.64 1.76
N PHE A 229 -14.32 19.90 2.76
CA PHE A 229 -15.75 19.66 2.96
C PHE A 229 -16.37 20.57 4.01
N LYS A 230 -15.58 21.37 4.74
CA LYS A 230 -16.14 22.34 5.69
C LYS A 230 -16.96 23.41 4.95
N PRO A 231 -18.05 23.92 5.56
CA PRO A 231 -18.74 25.08 5.02
C PRO A 231 -17.78 26.28 5.00
N ILE A 232 -17.77 27.02 3.90
CA ILE A 232 -17.06 28.30 3.83
C ILE A 232 -17.81 29.24 4.78
N ALA A 233 -17.09 29.78 5.77
CA ALA A 233 -17.61 30.73 6.75
C ALA A 233 -18.09 32.02 6.08
#